data_AF-A0A7V1I401-F1
#
_entry.id   AF-A0A7V1I401-F1
#
_cell.length_a   1.000
_cell.length_b   1.000
_cell.length_c   1.000
_cell.angle_alpha   90.00
_cell.angle_beta   90.00
_cell.angle_gamma   90.00
#
_symmetry.space_group_name_H-M   'P 1'
#
loop_
_entity.id
_entity.type
_entity.pdbx_description
1 polymer ?
#
loop_
_entity_poly.entity_id
_entity_poly.type
_entity_poly.pdbx_seq_one_letter_code
_entity_poly.pdbx_strand_id
1 'polypeptide(L)'
;AYLGPTGDAIVRLTLGVTLLFIGFMFIFGGSKTEYPKAKRIDRFTQWLGIRGSYWEESLKKVVNYRPTKGLPGFLLFLLVGFTGGFFGLGGGWAVVPVLNFVMAVPLKVSAACSGVLLAIGNAAAIWPYILFGALIPLFAAPWMLGQVVGGIIGATILARVKAAFVRYILIGILFLTSIKLNVRGIEGLFGIDLPIF
;
A
#
# COMPACT_ATOMS: atom_id res chain seq x y z
N ALA A 1 12.06 -19.61 10.38
CA ALA A 1 13.17 -19.71 9.42
C ALA A 1 13.30 -21.17 8.96
N TYR A 2 12.55 -21.61 7.93
CA TYR A 2 12.64 -23.00 7.41
C TYR A 2 12.19 -23.15 5.94
N LEU A 3 12.14 -22.06 5.18
CA LEU A 3 12.11 -22.12 3.72
C LEU A 3 13.52 -21.69 3.31
N GLY A 4 14.34 -22.62 2.83
CA GLY A 4 15.74 -22.34 2.45
C GLY A 4 15.90 -21.20 1.43
N PRO A 5 17.11 -20.90 0.95
CA PRO A 5 17.36 -19.81 -0.01
C PRO A 5 16.41 -19.83 -1.21
N THR A 6 16.03 -21.03 -1.66
CA THR A 6 15.05 -21.28 -2.74
C THR A 6 13.61 -20.86 -2.38
N GLY A 7 13.19 -21.02 -1.13
CA GLY A 7 11.82 -20.68 -0.70
C GLY A 7 11.63 -19.18 -0.50
N ASP A 8 12.65 -18.46 -0.01
CA ASP A 8 12.64 -17.00 0.02
C ASP A 8 12.63 -16.42 -1.42
N ALA A 9 13.38 -17.03 -2.33
CA ALA A 9 13.37 -16.66 -3.75
C ALA A 9 11.98 -16.81 -4.40
N ILE A 10 11.26 -17.91 -4.14
CA ILE A 10 9.91 -18.16 -4.67
C ILE A 10 8.89 -17.13 -4.16
N VAL A 11 8.96 -16.79 -2.87
CA VAL A 11 8.10 -15.75 -2.29
C VAL A 11 8.35 -14.40 -2.94
N ARG A 12 9.63 -14.01 -3.07
CA ARG A 12 10.01 -12.73 -3.69
C ARG A 12 9.56 -12.65 -5.14
N LEU A 13 9.69 -13.74 -5.90
CA LEU A 13 9.17 -13.85 -7.27
C LEU A 13 7.64 -13.72 -7.31
N THR A 14 6.92 -14.44 -6.46
CA THR A 14 5.44 -14.41 -6.45
C THR A 14 4.92 -13.01 -6.11
N LEU A 15 5.56 -12.33 -5.14
CA LEU A 15 5.25 -10.95 -4.79
C LEU A 15 5.59 -9.99 -5.93
N GLY A 16 6.75 -10.16 -6.57
CA GLY A 16 7.16 -9.37 -7.74
C GLY A 16 6.19 -9.51 -8.92
N VAL A 17 5.70 -10.72 -9.21
CA VAL A 17 4.70 -10.98 -10.26
C VAL A 17 3.34 -10.36 -9.90
N THR A 18 2.92 -10.46 -8.63
CA THR A 18 1.67 -9.84 -8.16
C THR A 18 1.72 -8.32 -8.29
N LEU A 19 2.86 -7.71 -7.93
CA LEU A 19 3.11 -6.29 -8.08
C LEU A 19 3.13 -5.84 -9.55
N LEU A 20 3.77 -6.63 -10.44
CA LEU A 20 3.72 -6.37 -11.88
C LEU A 20 2.28 -6.40 -12.40
N PHE A 21 1.49 -7.39 -12.00
CA PHE A 21 0.09 -7.51 -12.38
C PHE A 21 -0.73 -6.28 -11.92
N ILE A 22 -0.54 -5.84 -10.68
CA ILE A 22 -1.17 -4.63 -10.14
C ILE A 22 -0.69 -3.37 -10.90
N GLY A 23 0.60 -3.26 -11.19
CA GLY A 23 1.17 -2.16 -11.99
C GLY A 23 0.58 -2.11 -13.39
N PHE A 24 0.42 -3.26 -14.03
CA PHE A 24 -0.25 -3.41 -15.32
C PHE A 24 -1.72 -2.99 -15.24
N MET A 25 -2.45 -3.41 -14.20
CA MET A 25 -3.82 -2.95 -13.95
C MET A 25 -3.88 -1.43 -13.77
N PHE A 26 -2.91 -0.81 -13.10
CA PHE A 26 -2.82 0.64 -12.97
C PHE A 26 -2.56 1.35 -14.30
N ILE A 27 -1.84 0.76 -15.24
CA ILE A 27 -1.64 1.30 -16.60
C ILE A 27 -2.94 1.17 -17.41
N PHE A 28 -3.53 -0.03 -17.45
CA PHE A 28 -4.71 -0.34 -18.27
C PHE A 28 -6.03 0.19 -17.72
N GLY A 29 -6.14 0.45 -16.41
CA GLY A 29 -7.36 0.94 -15.75
C GLY A 29 -7.83 2.35 -16.18
N GLY A 30 -6.96 3.13 -16.83
CA GLY A 30 -7.30 4.46 -17.37
C GLY A 30 -7.79 5.47 -16.33
N SER A 31 -8.42 6.56 -16.78
CA SER A 31 -8.95 7.66 -15.91
C SER A 31 -10.18 7.24 -15.07
N LYS A 32 -10.74 6.05 -15.30
CA LYS A 32 -11.85 5.49 -14.48
C LYS A 32 -11.42 5.13 -13.05
N THR A 33 -10.12 4.99 -12.84
CA THR A 33 -9.49 4.66 -11.56
C THR A 33 -9.23 5.91 -10.68
N GLU A 34 -9.12 7.10 -11.28
CA GLU A 34 -8.96 8.36 -10.55
C GLU A 34 -10.24 8.80 -9.83
N TYR A 35 -11.39 8.64 -10.51
CA TYR A 35 -12.72 8.97 -10.00
C TYR A 35 -13.70 7.81 -10.22
N PRO A 36 -13.56 6.71 -9.47
CA PRO A 36 -14.45 5.57 -9.62
C PRO A 36 -15.89 5.95 -9.23
N LYS A 37 -16.82 5.93 -10.19
CA LYS A 37 -18.26 6.10 -9.95
C LYS A 37 -18.85 4.75 -9.52
N ALA A 38 -19.21 4.61 -8.25
CA ALA A 38 -19.82 3.40 -7.71
C ALA A 38 -21.16 3.10 -8.39
N LYS A 39 -21.24 1.97 -9.12
CA LYS A 39 -22.44 1.56 -9.88
C LYS A 39 -23.42 0.70 -9.06
N ARG A 40 -22.95 -0.01 -8.03
CA ARG A 40 -23.76 -0.80 -7.07
C ARG A 40 -23.07 -0.89 -5.71
N ILE A 41 -23.82 -0.85 -4.62
CA ILE A 41 -23.31 -0.92 -3.23
C ILE A 41 -23.72 -2.28 -2.65
N ASP A 42 -22.78 -3.01 -2.05
CA ASP A 42 -23.06 -4.29 -1.38
C ASP A 42 -23.70 -4.10 0.00
N ARG A 43 -24.52 -5.08 0.41
CA ARG A 43 -25.23 -5.09 1.71
C ARG A 43 -24.28 -4.92 2.91
N PHE A 44 -23.10 -5.53 2.85
CA PHE A 44 -22.08 -5.41 3.90
C PHE A 44 -21.50 -3.98 4.00
N THR A 45 -21.30 -3.31 2.87
CA THR A 45 -20.81 -1.93 2.85
C THR A 45 -21.90 -0.91 3.22
N GLN A 46 -23.17 -1.22 2.91
CA GLN A 46 -24.30 -0.44 3.43
C GLN A 46 -24.43 -0.57 4.95
N TRP A 47 -24.23 -1.77 5.51
CA TRP A 47 -24.24 -2.02 6.94
C TRP A 47 -23.11 -1.29 7.67
N LEU A 48 -21.90 -1.29 7.10
CA LEU A 48 -20.76 -0.51 7.62
C LEU A 48 -20.95 1.01 7.50
N GLY A 49 -21.94 1.49 6.74
CA GLY A 49 -22.29 2.92 6.67
C GLY A 49 -21.21 3.84 6.09
N ILE A 50 -20.15 3.30 5.48
CA ILE A 50 -18.98 4.08 5.06
C ILE A 50 -19.37 4.96 3.85
N ARG A 51 -19.65 6.23 4.12
CA ARG A 51 -19.87 7.27 3.10
C ARG A 51 -18.83 8.35 3.36
N GLY A 52 -18.01 8.64 2.36
CA GLY A 52 -16.98 9.66 2.45
C GLY A 52 -17.19 10.74 1.40
N SER A 53 -17.09 11.99 1.83
CA SER A 53 -17.01 13.15 0.95
C SER A 53 -15.67 13.82 1.19
N TYR A 54 -14.81 13.90 0.17
CA TYR A 54 -13.55 14.62 0.27
C TYR A 54 -13.61 15.89 -0.59
N TRP A 55 -13.14 17.00 -0.03
CA TRP A 55 -12.98 18.25 -0.76
C TRP A 55 -11.73 18.16 -1.61
N GLU A 56 -11.90 18.08 -2.93
CA GLU A 56 -10.75 18.03 -3.81
C GLU A 56 -10.27 19.42 -4.19
N GLU A 57 -9.18 19.85 -3.54
CA GLU A 57 -8.56 21.16 -3.74
C GLU A 57 -8.13 21.39 -5.21
N SER A 58 -7.71 20.33 -5.91
CA SER A 58 -7.30 20.41 -7.33
C SER A 58 -8.47 20.56 -8.33
N LEU A 59 -9.70 20.19 -7.94
CA LEU A 59 -10.88 20.28 -8.80
C LEU A 59 -11.93 21.27 -8.29
N LYS A 60 -11.70 21.89 -7.11
CA LYS A 60 -12.65 22.74 -6.37
C LYS A 60 -14.05 22.11 -6.29
N LYS A 61 -14.12 20.79 -6.09
CA LYS A 61 -15.37 20.03 -6.10
C LYS A 61 -15.37 18.99 -4.99
N VAL A 62 -16.54 18.79 -4.38
CA VAL A 62 -16.77 17.68 -3.45
C VAL A 62 -16.87 16.38 -4.24
N VAL A 63 -15.91 15.48 -4.05
CA VAL A 63 -15.97 14.12 -4.60
C VAL A 63 -16.59 13.22 -3.54
N ASN A 64 -17.86 12.87 -3.77
CA ASN A 64 -18.55 11.87 -2.97
C ASN A 64 -18.17 10.48 -3.47
N TYR A 65 -17.57 9.68 -2.59
CA TYR A 65 -17.26 8.30 -2.89
C TYR A 65 -17.99 7.37 -1.91
N ARG A 66 -18.39 6.21 -2.44
CA ARG A 66 -18.97 5.14 -1.65
C ARG A 66 -18.12 3.92 -1.93
N PRO A 67 -17.40 3.39 -0.93
CA PRO A 67 -16.72 2.13 -1.09
C PRO A 67 -17.72 1.08 -1.56
N THR A 68 -17.28 0.18 -2.42
CA THR A 68 -18.06 -0.97 -2.87
C THR A 68 -17.32 -2.25 -2.48
N LYS A 69 -17.98 -3.41 -2.47
CA LYS A 69 -17.29 -4.70 -2.26
C LYS A 69 -16.51 -4.79 -0.94
N GLY A 70 -17.17 -4.49 0.18
CA GLY A 70 -16.56 -4.51 1.52
C GLY A 70 -16.03 -5.87 1.94
N LEU A 71 -16.75 -6.96 1.62
CA LEU A 71 -16.37 -8.32 2.00
C LEU A 71 -15.06 -8.81 1.34
N PRO A 72 -14.89 -8.73 0.00
CA PRO A 72 -13.62 -9.09 -0.62
C PRO A 72 -12.48 -8.11 -0.27
N GLY A 73 -12.79 -6.82 -0.03
CA GLY A 73 -11.81 -5.88 0.49
C GLY A 73 -11.24 -6.34 1.84
N PHE A 74 -12.10 -6.71 2.78
CA PHE A 74 -11.70 -7.21 4.09
C PHE A 74 -10.83 -8.48 4.03
N LEU A 75 -11.22 -9.45 3.18
CA LEU A 75 -10.43 -10.68 2.99
C LEU A 75 -9.05 -10.40 2.41
N LEU A 76 -8.95 -9.49 1.43
CA LEU A 76 -7.66 -9.09 0.87
C LEU A 76 -6.82 -8.33 1.90
N PHE A 77 -7.42 -7.49 2.74
CA PHE A 77 -6.69 -6.84 3.84
C PHE A 77 -6.11 -7.83 4.83
N LEU A 78 -6.84 -8.89 5.18
CA LEU A 78 -6.32 -9.98 6.02
C LEU A 78 -5.12 -10.67 5.36
N LEU A 79 -5.21 -11.01 4.07
CA LEU A 79 -4.11 -11.63 3.33
C LEU A 79 -2.89 -10.71 3.22
N VAL A 80 -3.10 -9.42 2.98
CA VAL A 80 -2.02 -8.43 2.90
C VAL A 80 -1.38 -8.20 4.27
N GLY A 81 -2.17 -8.16 5.34
CA GLY A 81 -1.67 -8.05 6.71
C GLY A 81 -0.86 -9.29 7.11
N PHE A 82 -1.38 -10.48 6.80
CA PHE A 82 -0.70 -11.74 7.06
C PHE A 82 0.62 -11.82 6.31
N THR A 83 0.61 -11.63 4.98
CA THR A 83 1.85 -11.68 4.18
C THR A 83 2.82 -10.56 4.55
N GLY A 84 2.33 -9.33 4.78
CA GLY A 84 3.13 -8.20 5.21
C GLY A 84 3.81 -8.41 6.57
N GLY A 85 3.10 -9.03 7.52
CA GLY A 85 3.64 -9.37 8.84
C GLY A 85 4.63 -10.52 8.81
N PHE A 86 4.33 -11.59 8.06
CA PHE A 86 5.20 -12.76 7.94
C PHE A 86 6.51 -12.47 7.18
N PHE A 87 6.45 -11.67 6.12
CA PHE A 87 7.62 -11.37 5.29
C PHE A 87 8.33 -10.07 5.69
N GLY A 88 7.77 -9.27 6.60
CA GLY A 88 8.37 -8.01 7.05
C GLY A 88 8.49 -6.92 5.97
N LEU A 89 7.87 -7.12 4.80
CA LEU A 89 7.95 -6.21 3.64
C LEU A 89 7.13 -4.92 3.82
N GLY A 90 6.23 -4.88 4.81
CA GLY A 90 5.27 -3.79 5.01
C GLY A 90 4.20 -3.79 3.90
N GLY A 91 2.93 -4.04 4.25
CA GLY A 91 1.85 -4.25 3.27
C GLY A 91 1.43 -3.01 2.44
N GLY A 92 2.15 -1.90 2.54
CA GLY A 92 1.75 -0.59 1.98
C GLY A 92 1.60 -0.58 0.47
N TRP A 93 2.43 -1.35 -0.22
CA TRP A 93 2.40 -1.50 -1.66
C TRP A 93 1.10 -2.15 -2.18
N ALA A 94 0.46 -2.99 -1.37
CA ALA A 94 -0.78 -3.69 -1.73
C ALA A 94 -2.04 -2.95 -1.25
N VAL A 95 -1.97 -2.25 -0.11
CA VAL A 95 -3.13 -1.56 0.49
C VAL A 95 -3.73 -0.50 -0.43
N VAL A 96 -2.88 0.31 -1.08
CA VAL A 96 -3.35 1.38 -1.98
C VAL A 96 -4.12 0.83 -3.19
N PRO A 97 -3.59 -0.16 -3.94
CA PRO A 97 -4.33 -0.84 -5.01
C PRO A 97 -5.63 -1.49 -4.55
N VAL A 98 -5.64 -2.16 -3.39
CA VAL A 98 -6.84 -2.85 -2.87
C VAL A 98 -7.96 -1.84 -2.62
N LEU A 99 -7.66 -0.74 -1.93
CA LEU A 99 -8.64 0.33 -1.69
C LEU A 99 -9.17 0.92 -3.00
N ASN A 100 -8.28 1.15 -3.96
CA ASN A 100 -8.64 1.86 -5.17
C ASN A 100 -9.37 0.98 -6.20
N PHE A 101 -8.86 -0.22 -6.51
CA PHE A 101 -9.45 -1.11 -7.52
C PHE A 101 -10.57 -1.99 -6.98
N VAL A 102 -10.41 -2.54 -5.78
CA VAL A 102 -11.39 -3.48 -5.22
C VAL A 102 -12.54 -2.72 -4.59
N MET A 103 -12.21 -1.72 -3.77
CA MET A 103 -13.22 -0.97 -3.04
C MET A 103 -13.70 0.30 -3.76
N ALA A 104 -13.16 0.62 -4.94
CA ALA A 104 -13.55 1.80 -5.72
C ALA A 104 -13.40 3.11 -4.94
N VAL A 105 -12.37 3.20 -4.08
CA VAL A 105 -12.05 4.43 -3.33
C VAL A 105 -11.16 5.33 -4.20
N PRO A 106 -11.35 6.66 -4.20
CA PRO A 106 -10.50 7.59 -4.95
C PRO A 106 -9.02 7.40 -4.58
N LEU A 107 -8.13 7.58 -5.55
CA LEU A 107 -6.71 7.27 -5.39
C LEU A 107 -6.04 8.07 -4.26
N LYS A 108 -6.36 9.36 -4.14
CA LYS A 108 -5.83 10.24 -3.08
C LYS A 108 -6.22 9.76 -1.68
N VAL A 109 -7.49 9.39 -1.53
CA VAL A 109 -8.02 8.87 -0.26
C VAL A 109 -7.39 7.51 0.05
N SER A 110 -7.26 6.65 -0.95
CA SER A 110 -6.61 5.34 -0.81
C SER A 110 -5.16 5.48 -0.35
N ALA A 111 -4.41 6.42 -0.95
CA ALA A 111 -3.04 6.74 -0.55
C ALA A 111 -2.98 7.27 0.90
N ALA A 112 -3.84 8.22 1.26
CA ALA A 112 -3.90 8.77 2.62
C ALA A 112 -4.26 7.71 3.69
N CYS A 113 -5.31 6.93 3.43
CA CYS A 113 -5.76 5.86 4.34
C CYS A 113 -4.70 4.78 4.51
N SER A 114 -3.93 4.45 3.47
CA SER A 114 -2.87 3.44 3.56
C SER A 114 -1.78 3.79 4.58
N GLY A 115 -1.38 5.07 4.64
CA GLY A 115 -0.38 5.54 5.60
C GLY A 115 -0.85 5.38 7.05
N VAL A 116 -2.13 5.66 7.30
CA VAL A 116 -2.74 5.47 8.62
C VAL A 116 -2.80 3.99 9.00
N LEU A 117 -3.22 3.13 8.07
CA LEU A 117 -3.24 1.67 8.31
C LEU A 117 -1.86 1.13 8.66
N LEU A 118 -0.82 1.57 7.94
CA LEU A 118 0.56 1.18 8.22
C LEU A 118 1.05 1.71 9.57
N ALA A 119 0.74 2.96 9.91
CA ALA A 119 1.14 3.54 11.19
C ALA A 119 0.57 2.75 12.37
N ILE A 120 -0.71 2.38 12.31
CA ILE A 120 -1.36 1.57 13.35
C ILE A 120 -0.74 0.17 13.42
N GLY A 121 -0.51 -0.49 12.28
CA GLY A 121 0.11 -1.82 12.24
C GLY A 121 1.54 -1.80 12.81
N ASN A 122 2.33 -0.79 12.45
CA ASN A 122 3.70 -0.63 12.95
C ASN A 122 3.72 -0.31 14.45
N ALA A 123 2.76 0.47 14.96
CA ALA A 123 2.62 0.73 16.38
C ALA A 123 2.31 -0.55 17.18
N ALA A 124 1.54 -1.48 16.64
CA ALA A 124 1.36 -2.80 17.26
C ALA A 124 2.64 -3.64 17.19
N ALA A 125 3.35 -3.59 16.06
CA ALA A 125 4.57 -4.36 15.84
C ALA A 125 5.74 -3.93 16.73
N ILE A 126 5.79 -2.66 17.19
CA ILE A 126 6.86 -2.16 18.05
C ILE A 126 6.75 -2.63 19.50
N TRP A 127 5.56 -3.01 19.96
CA TRP A 127 5.29 -3.36 21.36
C TRP A 127 6.20 -4.47 21.92
N PRO A 128 6.40 -5.61 21.23
CA PRO A 128 7.34 -6.63 21.70
C PRO A 128 8.78 -6.12 21.78
N TYR A 129 9.22 -5.27 20.85
CA TYR A 129 10.59 -4.74 20.86
C TYR A 129 10.87 -3.83 22.05
N ILE A 130 9.85 -3.12 22.54
CA ILE A 130 9.93 -2.34 23.77
C ILE A 130 10.06 -3.28 24.97
N LEU A 131 9.26 -4.34 25.04
CA LEU A 131 9.28 -5.30 26.14
C LEU A 131 10.63 -6.05 26.26
N PHE A 132 11.25 -6.40 25.12
CA PHE A 132 12.54 -7.08 25.11
C PHE A 132 13.75 -6.15 25.23
N GLY A 133 13.55 -4.83 25.38
CA GLY A 133 14.64 -3.87 25.50
C GLY A 133 15.49 -3.71 24.23
N ALA A 134 14.98 -4.17 23.07
CA ALA A 134 15.68 -4.11 21.79
C ALA A 134 15.58 -2.75 21.09
N LEU A 135 14.80 -1.81 21.65
CA LEU A 135 14.65 -0.46 21.14
C LEU A 135 15.73 0.46 21.73
N ILE A 136 16.59 1.04 20.89
CA ILE A 136 17.54 2.09 21.31
C ILE A 136 16.84 3.45 21.22
N PRO A 137 16.38 4.06 22.34
CA PRO A 137 15.52 5.23 22.30
C PRO A 137 16.20 6.46 21.67
N LEU A 138 17.53 6.54 21.81
CA LEU A 138 18.35 7.63 21.28
C LEU A 138 18.21 7.78 19.75
N PHE A 139 18.06 6.66 19.02
CA PHE A 139 17.84 6.68 17.56
C PHE A 139 16.35 6.65 17.21
N ALA A 140 15.54 5.90 17.98
CA ALA A 140 14.12 5.76 17.71
C ALA A 140 13.35 7.08 17.86
N ALA A 141 13.65 7.88 18.89
CA ALA A 141 12.95 9.13 19.15
C ALA A 141 13.06 10.17 18.01
N PRO A 142 14.28 10.56 17.54
CA PRO A 142 14.38 11.50 16.43
C PRO A 142 13.80 10.92 15.12
N TRP A 143 13.91 9.61 14.91
CA TRP A 143 13.34 8.96 13.73
C TRP A 143 11.80 9.02 13.72
N MET A 144 11.15 8.74 14.85
CA MET A 144 9.70 8.82 14.99
C MET A 144 9.19 10.25 14.79
N LEU A 145 9.89 11.25 15.35
CA LEU A 145 9.56 12.66 15.11
C LEU A 145 9.66 13.01 13.62
N GLY A 146 10.71 12.57 12.94
CA GLY A 146 10.88 12.75 11.50
C GLY A 146 9.73 12.12 10.68
N GLN A 147 9.29 10.91 11.05
CA GLN A 147 8.14 10.24 10.43
C GLN A 147 6.83 11.03 10.61
N VAL A 148 6.57 11.57 11.80
CA VAL A 148 5.37 12.37 12.07
C VAL A 148 5.38 13.67 11.25
N VAL A 149 6.49 14.41 11.29
CA VAL A 149 6.62 15.68 10.56
C VAL A 149 6.54 15.44 9.05
N GLY A 150 7.25 14.43 8.54
CA GLY A 150 7.21 14.04 7.13
C GLY A 150 5.82 13.59 6.68
N GLY A 151 5.09 12.86 7.52
CA GLY A 151 3.71 12.46 7.27
C GLY A 151 2.75 13.64 7.15
N ILE A 152 2.87 14.63 8.05
CA ILE A 152 2.05 15.86 8.00
C ILE A 152 2.33 16.67 6.74
N ILE A 153 3.61 16.88 6.41
CA ILE A 153 4.02 17.59 5.18
C ILE A 153 3.54 16.83 3.94
N GLY A 154 3.74 15.52 3.90
CA GLY A 154 3.31 14.65 2.81
C GLY A 154 1.79 14.68 2.60
N ALA A 155 1.01 14.63 3.69
CA ALA A 155 -0.46 14.74 3.63
C ALA A 155 -0.91 16.10 3.09
N THR A 156 -0.24 17.17 3.50
CA THR A 156 -0.52 18.54 3.03
C THR A 156 -0.21 18.69 1.53
N ILE A 157 0.90 18.12 1.07
CA ILE A 157 1.26 18.11 -0.36
C ILE A 157 0.25 17.27 -1.15
N LEU A 158 -0.12 16.09 -0.65
CA LEU A 158 -1.04 15.18 -1.31
C LEU A 158 -2.43 15.82 -1.56
N ALA A 159 -2.89 16.69 -0.65
CA ALA A 159 -4.13 17.43 -0.82
C ALA A 159 -4.12 18.36 -2.06
N ARG A 160 -2.96 18.98 -2.34
CA ARG A 160 -2.79 19.95 -3.44
C ARG A 160 -2.43 19.32 -4.78
N VAL A 161 -1.83 18.13 -4.78
CA VAL A 161 -1.36 17.44 -5.99
C VAL A 161 -2.54 16.87 -6.80
N LYS A 162 -2.45 16.84 -8.14
CA LYS A 162 -3.47 16.22 -9.01
C LYS A 162 -3.46 14.70 -8.85
N ALA A 163 -4.63 14.05 -8.83
CA ALA A 163 -4.74 12.59 -8.71
C ALA A 163 -3.93 11.83 -9.77
N ALA A 164 -3.87 12.36 -11.00
CA ALA A 164 -3.06 11.80 -12.08
C ALA A 164 -1.57 11.74 -11.76
N PHE A 165 -1.02 12.76 -11.09
CA PHE A 165 0.39 12.76 -10.71
C PHE A 165 0.69 11.72 -9.63
N VAL A 166 -0.21 11.59 -8.64
CA VAL A 166 -0.11 10.53 -7.62
C VAL A 166 -0.13 9.15 -8.27
N ARG A 167 -0.96 8.95 -9.29
CA ARG A 167 -1.03 7.69 -10.05
C ARG A 167 0.29 7.37 -10.75
N TYR A 168 0.89 8.33 -11.45
CA TYR A 168 2.17 8.10 -12.12
C TYR A 168 3.29 7.77 -11.13
N ILE A 169 3.34 8.46 -9.99
CA ILE A 169 4.28 8.12 -8.92
C ILE A 169 4.05 6.69 -8.41
N LEU A 170 2.81 6.31 -8.11
CA LEU A 170 2.48 4.97 -7.63
C LEU A 170 2.86 3.90 -8.66
N ILE A 171 2.57 4.11 -9.95
CA ILE A 171 2.98 3.21 -11.03
C ILE A 171 4.51 3.08 -11.05
N GLY A 172 5.24 4.20 -11.00
CA GLY A 172 6.70 4.19 -10.99
C GLY A 172 7.27 3.40 -9.80
N ILE A 173 6.78 3.65 -8.59
CA ILE A 173 7.22 2.94 -7.38
C ILE A 173 6.87 1.46 -7.47
N LEU A 174 5.67 1.10 -7.94
CA LEU A 174 5.27 -0.30 -8.10
C LEU A 174 6.14 -1.02 -9.13
N PHE A 175 6.45 -0.39 -10.26
CA PHE A 175 7.35 -0.96 -11.28
C PHE A 175 8.77 -1.12 -10.76
N LEU A 176 9.34 -0.11 -10.10
CA LEU A 176 10.67 -0.18 -9.52
C LEU A 176 10.76 -1.28 -8.47
N THR A 177 9.75 -1.36 -7.59
CA THR A 177 9.66 -2.39 -6.55
C THR A 177 9.50 -3.78 -7.15
N SER A 178 8.69 -3.90 -8.20
CA SER A 178 8.51 -5.14 -8.97
C SER A 178 9.82 -5.62 -9.57
N ILE A 179 10.54 -4.74 -10.28
CA ILE A 179 11.82 -5.08 -10.91
C ILE A 179 12.81 -5.51 -9.84
N LYS A 180 12.93 -4.75 -8.75
CA LYS A 180 13.81 -5.09 -7.62
C LYS A 180 13.50 -6.47 -7.02
N LEU A 181 12.22 -6.80 -6.83
CA LEU A 181 11.79 -8.09 -6.28
C LEU A 181 12.03 -9.25 -7.25
N ASN A 182 11.81 -9.04 -8.55
CA ASN A 182 12.09 -10.04 -9.57
C ASN A 182 13.60 -10.30 -9.70
N VAL A 183 14.42 -9.24 -9.72
CA VAL A 183 15.89 -9.37 -9.77
C VAL A 183 16.40 -10.15 -8.56
N ARG A 184 16.03 -9.74 -7.33
CA ARG A 184 16.42 -10.47 -6.11
C ARG A 184 15.87 -11.90 -6.03
N GLY A 185 14.70 -12.13 -6.61
CA GLY A 185 14.11 -13.47 -6.70
C GLY A 185 14.87 -14.37 -7.66
N ILE A 186 15.33 -13.83 -8.80
CA ILE A 186 16.16 -14.54 -9.78
C ILE A 186 17.57 -14.79 -9.22
N GLU A 187 18.18 -13.81 -8.56
CA GLU A 187 19.48 -13.96 -7.87
C GLU A 187 19.44 -15.11 -6.85
N GLY A 188 18.40 -15.15 -6.01
CA GLY A 188 18.23 -16.22 -5.01
C GLY A 188 17.91 -17.60 -5.60
N LEU A 189 17.36 -17.67 -6.82
CA LEU A 189 17.03 -18.93 -7.49
C LEU A 189 18.19 -19.48 -8.33
N PHE A 190 18.97 -18.60 -8.96
CA PHE A 190 20.05 -18.97 -9.89
C PHE A 190 21.46 -18.81 -9.33
N GLY A 191 21.64 -18.20 -8.15
CA GLY A 191 22.97 -18.00 -7.55
C GLY A 191 23.88 -17.07 -8.35
N ILE A 192 23.30 -16.20 -9.18
CA ILE A 192 24.00 -15.22 -10.00
C ILE A 192 23.86 -13.87 -9.29
N ASP A 193 24.96 -13.30 -8.80
CA ASP A 193 24.99 -11.92 -8.29
C ASP A 193 24.89 -10.96 -9.48
N LEU A 194 23.70 -10.42 -9.73
CA LEU A 194 23.51 -9.34 -10.69
C LEU A 194 23.89 -8.03 -9.99
N PRO A 195 24.87 -7.27 -10.49
CA PRO A 195 25.32 -6.02 -9.86
C PRO A 195 24.36 -4.89 -10.21
N ILE A 196 23.10 -5.02 -9.77
CA ILE A 196 22.10 -3.96 -9.82
C ILE A 196 21.58 -3.78 -8.39
N PHE A 197 22.44 -3.18 -7.57
CA PHE A 197 22.36 -2.81 -6.14
C PHE A 197 22.87 -3.81 -5.10
#